data_AF-A0A665V0S9-F1
#
_entry.id   AF-A0A665V0S9-F1
#
_cell.length_a   1.000
_cell.length_b   1.000
_cell.length_c   1.000
_cell.angle_alpha   90.00
_cell.angle_beta   90.00
_cell.angle_gamma   90.00
#
_symmetry.space_group_name_H-M   'P 1'
#
loop_
_entity.id
_entity.type
_entity.pdbx_description
1 polymer ?
#
loop_
_entity_poly.entity_id
_entity_poly.type
_entity_poly.pdbx_seq_one_letter_code
_entity_poly.pdbx_strand_id
1 'polypeptide(L)'
;MVQLSTSVCLVGGLLGLFLLVPVMASTPASMCTPLRTLNVSLSQRRRYMKHNFPINYTIRIHQKEIFKLSNISRMKLQVKDLDELVLQRLWFQVNQGVLKKIIRVLPERHPSRPYTAELENRLRDAEGVFVHAHPAEVLQQELPETIQDIWDSLTEEPDRVPESVWRFASPKSLLDNFCHTMFCLFSDCFASTELQQDYCGVSHWRKDRKKALQLES
;
A
#
# COMPACT_ATOMS: atom_id res chain seq x y z
N MET A 1 9.47 -21.54 -73.31
CA MET A 1 9.75 -20.12 -73.02
C MET A 1 8.50 -19.53 -72.40
N VAL A 2 8.58 -19.24 -71.11
CA VAL A 2 7.49 -18.72 -70.29
C VAL A 2 7.81 -17.25 -70.04
N GLN A 3 6.94 -16.34 -70.46
CA GLN A 3 6.85 -15.00 -69.91
C GLN A 3 5.39 -14.56 -70.00
N LEU A 4 4.73 -14.49 -68.85
CA LEU A 4 3.53 -13.68 -68.72
C LEU A 4 3.70 -12.76 -67.51
N SER A 5 3.82 -11.50 -67.90
CA SER A 5 3.76 -10.23 -67.17
C SER A 5 3.15 -10.24 -65.78
N THR A 6 3.88 -9.58 -64.88
CA THR A 6 3.50 -9.07 -63.56
C THR A 6 2.23 -8.19 -63.59
N SER A 7 1.33 -8.41 -62.64
CA SER A 7 0.42 -7.38 -62.14
C SER A 7 0.20 -7.60 -60.64
N VAL A 8 0.68 -6.64 -59.84
CA VAL A 8 0.67 -6.66 -58.38
C VAL A 8 -0.68 -6.11 -57.91
N CYS A 9 -1.55 -6.99 -57.39
CA CYS A 9 -2.75 -6.58 -56.69
C CYS A 9 -2.42 -6.25 -55.22
N LEU A 10 -2.52 -4.96 -54.90
CA LEU A 10 -2.65 -4.38 -53.56
C LEU A 10 -3.93 -4.90 -52.89
N VAL A 11 -3.85 -5.76 -51.87
CA VAL A 11 -4.94 -5.92 -50.89
C VAL A 11 -4.39 -6.32 -49.52
N GLY A 12 -4.67 -5.49 -48.53
CA GLY A 12 -5.12 -5.94 -47.20
C GLY A 12 -4.04 -6.43 -46.24
N GLY A 13 -3.48 -5.51 -45.45
CA GLY A 13 -2.62 -5.85 -44.33
C GLY A 13 -2.52 -4.75 -43.27
N LEU A 14 -3.64 -4.10 -42.92
CA LEU A 14 -3.73 -3.34 -41.66
C LEU A 14 -3.80 -4.33 -40.50
N LEU A 15 -2.67 -4.96 -40.20
CA LEU A 15 -2.47 -5.73 -38.98
C LEU A 15 -2.34 -4.73 -37.84
N GLY A 16 -3.44 -4.63 -37.07
CA GLY A 16 -3.56 -3.79 -35.89
C GLY A 16 -2.40 -4.03 -34.93
N LEU A 17 -1.59 -2.99 -34.77
CA LEU A 17 -0.64 -2.88 -33.68
C LEU A 17 -1.46 -2.65 -32.40
N PHE A 18 -1.93 -3.73 -31.78
CA PHE A 18 -2.38 -3.68 -30.39
C PHE A 18 -1.15 -3.42 -29.54
N LEU A 19 -0.83 -2.14 -29.36
CA LEU A 19 0.01 -1.69 -28.28
C LEU A 19 -0.71 -2.09 -26.99
N LEU A 20 -0.29 -3.22 -26.41
CA LEU A 20 -0.47 -3.50 -24.99
C LEU A 20 0.35 -2.43 -24.26
N VAL A 21 -0.22 -1.23 -24.15
CA VAL A 21 0.27 -0.22 -23.23
C VAL A 21 0.19 -0.89 -21.86
N PRO A 22 1.30 -1.01 -21.11
CA PRO A 22 1.20 -1.46 -19.74
C PRO A 22 0.28 -0.43 -19.07
N VAL A 23 -0.91 -0.88 -18.67
CA VAL A 23 -1.76 -0.09 -17.79
C VAL A 23 -0.93 0.05 -16.53
N MET A 24 -0.18 1.15 -16.41
CA MET A 24 0.29 1.59 -15.12
C MET A 24 -1.01 1.72 -14.34
N ALA A 25 -1.23 0.81 -13.38
CA ALA A 25 -2.43 0.78 -12.58
C ALA A 25 -2.48 2.06 -11.76
N SER A 26 -2.98 3.12 -12.40
CA SER A 26 -3.27 4.38 -11.75
C SER A 26 -4.36 4.12 -10.74
N THR A 27 -4.30 4.82 -9.61
CA THR A 27 -5.33 4.69 -8.60
C THR A 27 -6.69 5.03 -9.25
N PRO A 28 -7.70 4.14 -9.23
CA PRO A 28 -8.98 4.44 -9.84
C PRO A 28 -9.57 5.72 -9.25
N ALA A 29 -10.10 6.62 -10.09
CA ALA A 29 -10.61 7.92 -9.62
C ALA A 29 -11.69 7.79 -8.52
N SER A 30 -12.46 6.69 -8.54
CA SER A 30 -13.43 6.33 -7.51
C SER A 30 -12.83 6.19 -6.10
N MET A 31 -11.54 5.88 -5.99
CA MET A 31 -10.85 5.71 -4.71
C MET A 31 -10.55 7.02 -4.00
N CYS A 32 -10.47 8.14 -4.72
CA CYS A 32 -9.97 9.37 -4.13
C CYS A 32 -10.89 9.96 -3.05
N THR A 33 -12.20 9.79 -3.18
CA THR A 33 -13.16 10.27 -2.16
C THR A 33 -13.06 9.47 -0.85
N PRO A 34 -13.10 8.12 -0.86
CA PRO A 34 -12.81 7.32 0.34
C PRO A 34 -11.44 7.62 0.97
N LEU A 35 -10.38 7.73 0.16
CA LEU A 35 -9.02 7.99 0.65
C LEU A 35 -8.86 9.38 1.28
N ARG A 36 -9.50 10.42 0.72
CA ARG A 36 -9.55 11.75 1.35
C ARG A 36 -10.33 11.72 2.67
N THR A 37 -11.39 10.94 2.74
CA THR A 37 -12.18 10.76 3.97
C THR A 37 -11.36 10.06 5.07
N LEU A 38 -10.58 9.04 4.70
CA LEU A 38 -9.58 8.43 5.58
C LEU A 38 -8.54 9.45 6.03
N ASN A 39 -8.02 10.29 5.12
CA ASN A 39 -7.04 11.32 5.45
C ASN A 39 -7.58 12.32 6.50
N VAL A 40 -8.83 12.77 6.36
CA VAL A 40 -9.48 13.63 7.37
C VAL A 40 -9.49 12.96 8.74
N SER A 41 -9.84 11.67 8.80
CA SER A 41 -9.82 10.90 10.04
C SER A 41 -8.40 10.75 10.61
N LEU A 42 -7.42 10.47 9.76
CA LEU A 42 -6.01 10.36 10.11
C LEU A 42 -5.39 11.69 10.56
N SER A 43 -5.94 12.84 10.21
CA SER A 43 -5.48 14.14 10.73
C SER A 43 -5.55 14.22 12.27
N GLN A 44 -6.54 13.53 12.86
CA GLN A 44 -6.77 13.50 14.30
C GLN A 44 -5.93 12.44 15.03
N ARG A 45 -5.08 11.69 14.32
CA ARG A 45 -4.27 10.58 14.88
C ARG A 45 -3.44 10.99 16.09
N ARG A 46 -2.94 12.24 16.15
CA ARG A 46 -2.17 12.72 17.31
C ARG A 46 -3.03 12.78 18.57
N ARG A 47 -4.24 13.33 18.48
CA ARG A 47 -5.15 13.43 19.63
C ARG A 47 -5.51 12.04 20.15
N TYR A 48 -6.00 11.18 19.25
CA TYR A 48 -6.55 9.90 19.65
C TYR A 48 -5.49 8.82 19.92
N MET A 49 -4.32 8.84 19.27
CA MET A 49 -3.30 7.80 19.43
C MET A 49 -2.07 8.20 20.27
N LYS A 50 -1.97 9.47 20.69
CA LYS A 50 -0.89 9.93 21.57
C LYS A 50 -1.42 10.56 22.85
N HIS A 51 -2.30 11.57 22.76
CA HIS A 51 -2.71 12.32 23.94
C HIS A 51 -3.63 11.52 24.88
N ASN A 52 -4.44 10.62 24.32
CA ASN A 52 -5.34 9.76 25.09
C ASN A 52 -4.66 8.50 25.65
N PHE A 53 -3.38 8.30 25.39
CA PHE A 53 -2.63 7.11 25.81
C PHE A 53 -1.61 7.47 26.89
N PRO A 54 -1.25 6.53 27.78
CA PRO A 54 -0.14 6.71 28.70
C PRO A 54 1.17 7.04 27.97
N ILE A 55 2.07 7.73 28.65
CA ILE A 55 3.41 8.02 28.13
C ILE A 55 4.14 6.70 27.86
N ASN A 56 4.76 6.59 26.69
CA ASN A 56 5.46 5.37 26.22
C ASN A 56 4.58 4.12 26.10
N TYR A 57 3.26 4.28 26.01
CA TYR A 57 2.39 3.15 25.75
C TYR A 57 2.67 2.51 24.37
N THR A 58 2.83 1.20 24.37
CA THR A 58 3.05 0.38 23.18
C THR A 58 2.20 -0.87 23.21
N ILE A 59 1.84 -1.36 22.02
CA ILE A 59 1.10 -2.60 21.86
C ILE A 59 1.97 -3.65 21.17
N ARG A 60 1.70 -4.92 21.48
CA ARG A 60 2.31 -6.06 20.81
C ARG A 60 1.75 -6.19 19.39
N ILE A 61 2.63 -6.24 18.41
CA ILE A 61 2.31 -6.21 16.97
C ILE A 61 3.22 -7.18 16.23
N HIS A 62 2.73 -7.77 15.14
CA HIS A 62 3.55 -8.62 14.29
C HIS A 62 4.56 -7.76 13.52
N GLN A 63 5.82 -8.18 13.39
CA GLN A 63 6.84 -7.35 12.72
C GLN A 63 6.43 -6.90 11.31
N LYS A 64 5.71 -7.75 10.58
CA LYS A 64 5.24 -7.45 9.21
C LYS A 64 4.11 -6.41 9.16
N GLU A 65 3.40 -6.17 10.26
CA GLU A 65 2.38 -5.11 10.37
C GLU A 65 2.99 -3.73 10.58
N ILE A 66 4.28 -3.64 10.91
CA ILE A 66 5.01 -2.38 10.93
C ILE A 66 5.38 -2.01 9.49
N PHE A 67 4.38 -1.58 8.73
CA PHE A 67 4.48 -1.33 7.29
C PHE A 67 4.89 0.12 7.00
N LYS A 68 6.18 0.34 6.79
CA LYS A 68 6.76 1.67 6.53
C LYS A 68 7.01 1.88 5.04
N LEU A 69 7.26 3.14 4.66
CA LEU A 69 7.75 3.50 3.32
C LEU A 69 9.00 2.71 2.91
N SER A 70 9.92 2.44 3.84
CA SER A 70 11.10 1.62 3.58
C SER A 70 10.77 0.17 3.19
N ASN A 71 9.64 -0.38 3.66
CA ASN A 71 9.17 -1.69 3.25
C ASN A 71 8.72 -1.65 1.78
N ILE A 72 7.93 -0.65 1.40
CA ILE A 72 7.47 -0.43 0.02
C ILE A 72 8.67 -0.30 -0.92
N SER A 73 9.58 0.64 -0.64
CA SER A 73 10.75 0.87 -1.49
C SER A 73 11.65 -0.37 -1.58
N ARG A 74 11.77 -1.16 -0.50
CA ARG A 74 12.53 -2.41 -0.55
C ARG A 74 11.86 -3.46 -1.43
N MET A 75 10.54 -3.64 -1.33
CA MET A 75 9.80 -4.59 -2.15
C MET A 75 9.84 -4.22 -3.64
N LYS A 76 9.61 -2.94 -3.98
CA LYS A 76 9.73 -2.43 -5.36
C LYS A 76 11.12 -2.66 -5.97
N LEU A 77 12.18 -2.79 -5.14
CA LEU A 77 13.54 -3.07 -5.60
C LEU A 77 13.89 -4.55 -5.67
N GLN A 78 13.26 -5.39 -4.84
CA GLN A 78 13.58 -6.82 -4.75
C GLN A 78 12.73 -7.66 -5.70
N VAL A 79 11.50 -7.24 -5.94
CA VAL A 79 10.56 -7.94 -6.81
C VAL A 79 10.51 -7.21 -8.15
N LYS A 80 11.00 -7.86 -9.20
CA LYS A 80 10.99 -7.31 -10.56
C LYS A 80 9.55 -7.15 -11.03
N ASP A 81 9.26 -6.02 -11.68
CA ASP A 81 7.94 -5.71 -12.26
C ASP A 81 6.79 -5.80 -11.23
N LEU A 82 7.07 -5.45 -9.97
CA LEU A 82 6.06 -5.45 -8.89
C LEU A 82 4.95 -4.45 -9.17
N ASP A 83 3.75 -4.97 -9.40
CA ASP A 83 2.54 -4.17 -9.58
C ASP A 83 2.21 -3.35 -8.32
N GLU A 84 1.88 -2.09 -8.52
CA GLU A 84 1.42 -1.19 -7.47
C GLU A 84 0.12 -1.69 -6.84
N LEU A 85 -0.75 -2.34 -7.62
CA LEU A 85 -1.99 -2.93 -7.13
C LEU A 85 -1.73 -3.96 -6.01
N VAL A 86 -0.68 -4.77 -6.14
CA VAL A 86 -0.29 -5.77 -5.14
C VAL A 86 0.10 -5.09 -3.82
N LEU A 87 0.82 -3.97 -3.91
CA LEU A 87 1.20 -3.19 -2.73
C LEU A 87 0.00 -2.50 -2.08
N GLN A 88 -0.94 -2.00 -2.88
CA GLN A 88 -2.20 -1.40 -2.42
C GLN A 88 -3.07 -2.44 -1.68
N ARG A 89 -3.20 -3.65 -2.24
CA ARG A 89 -3.88 -4.79 -1.58
C ARG A 89 -3.23 -5.13 -0.24
N LEU A 90 -1.92 -5.29 -0.22
CA LEU A 90 -1.17 -5.57 1.01
C LEU A 90 -1.37 -4.47 2.05
N TRP A 91 -1.42 -3.21 1.61
CA TRP A 91 -1.65 -2.07 2.50
C TRP A 91 -3.01 -2.13 3.19
N PHE A 92 -4.09 -2.50 2.49
CA PHE A 92 -5.40 -2.71 3.13
C PHE A 92 -5.33 -3.81 4.18
N GLN A 93 -4.79 -4.98 3.81
CA GLN A 93 -4.67 -6.14 4.71
C GLN A 93 -3.91 -5.80 6.00
N VAL A 94 -2.75 -5.15 5.88
CA VAL A 94 -1.95 -4.75 7.05
C VAL A 94 -2.71 -3.77 7.94
N ASN A 95 -3.29 -2.71 7.36
CA ASN A 95 -3.86 -1.64 8.14
C ASN A 95 -5.17 -2.04 8.82
N GLN A 96 -5.94 -2.95 8.22
CA GLN A 96 -7.08 -3.58 8.89
C GLN A 96 -6.64 -4.38 10.13
N GLY A 97 -5.60 -5.20 9.99
CA GLY A 97 -5.01 -5.96 11.12
C GLY A 97 -4.55 -5.04 12.25
N VAL A 98 -3.83 -3.97 11.90
CA VAL A 98 -3.38 -2.93 12.84
C VAL A 98 -4.54 -2.29 13.58
N LEU A 99 -5.58 -1.84 12.89
CA LEU A 99 -6.72 -1.18 13.52
C LEU A 99 -7.48 -2.13 14.46
N LYS A 100 -7.71 -3.38 14.02
CA LYS A 100 -8.33 -4.42 14.87
C LYS A 100 -7.52 -4.67 16.14
N LYS A 101 -6.18 -4.72 16.04
CA LYS A 101 -5.30 -4.90 17.21
C LYS A 101 -5.30 -3.69 18.13
N ILE A 102 -5.34 -2.47 17.60
CA ILE A 102 -5.52 -1.26 18.42
C ILE A 102 -6.87 -1.33 19.15
N ILE A 103 -7.98 -1.61 18.45
CA ILE A 103 -9.32 -1.71 19.07
C ILE A 103 -9.35 -2.77 20.17
N ARG A 104 -8.69 -3.93 19.96
CA ARG A 104 -8.65 -5.04 20.92
C ARG A 104 -8.01 -4.67 22.26
N VAL A 105 -7.00 -3.79 22.25
CA VAL A 105 -6.35 -3.35 23.50
C VAL A 105 -7.07 -2.18 24.18
N LEU A 106 -8.03 -1.55 23.50
CA LEU A 106 -8.77 -0.41 24.04
C LEU A 106 -9.97 -0.90 24.86
N PRO A 107 -10.07 -0.52 26.15
CA PRO A 107 -11.28 -0.73 26.94
C PRO A 107 -12.50 -0.11 26.27
N GLU A 108 -13.69 -0.66 26.52
CA GLU A 108 -14.93 -0.22 25.89
C GLU A 108 -15.19 1.29 26.03
N ARG A 109 -14.90 1.85 27.21
CA ARG A 109 -15.07 3.27 27.52
C ARG A 109 -13.88 4.16 27.15
N HIS A 110 -12.85 3.61 26.51
CA HIS A 110 -11.67 4.38 26.15
C HIS A 110 -12.01 5.45 25.09
N PRO A 111 -11.60 6.73 25.27
CA PRO A 111 -12.02 7.83 24.40
C PRO A 111 -11.58 7.68 22.94
N SER A 112 -10.54 6.90 22.67
CA SER A 112 -10.08 6.62 21.30
C SER A 112 -10.75 5.42 20.63
N ARG A 113 -11.54 4.63 21.36
CA ARG A 113 -12.14 3.41 20.80
C ARG A 113 -13.17 3.72 19.71
N PRO A 114 -14.13 4.65 19.89
CA PRO A 114 -15.07 5.02 18.82
C PRO A 114 -14.35 5.57 17.59
N TYR A 115 -13.35 6.43 17.78
CA TYR A 115 -12.52 6.95 16.70
C TYR A 115 -11.82 5.84 15.90
N THR A 116 -11.26 4.84 16.60
CA THR A 116 -10.53 3.75 15.93
C THR A 116 -11.46 2.81 15.20
N ALA A 117 -12.63 2.50 15.79
CA ALA A 117 -13.66 1.70 15.14
C ALA A 117 -14.20 2.38 13.88
N GLU A 118 -14.44 3.69 13.95
CA GLU A 118 -14.89 4.47 12.78
C GLU A 118 -13.82 4.53 11.69
N LEU A 119 -12.55 4.66 12.05
CA LEU A 119 -11.44 4.59 11.10
C LEU A 119 -11.34 3.20 10.44
N GLU A 120 -11.63 2.12 11.17
CA GLU A 120 -11.66 0.75 10.65
C GLU A 120 -12.83 0.54 9.68
N ASN A 121 -14.02 1.04 10.01
CA ASN A 121 -15.17 1.03 9.10
C ASN A 121 -14.84 1.74 7.78
N ARG A 122 -14.29 2.95 7.85
CA ARG A 122 -13.92 3.72 6.65
C ARG A 122 -12.86 3.04 5.82
N LEU A 123 -11.94 2.30 6.45
CA LEU A 123 -10.94 1.51 5.72
C LEU A 123 -11.59 0.34 5.00
N ARG A 124 -12.56 -0.35 5.62
CA ARG A 124 -13.33 -1.41 4.97
C ARG A 124 -14.17 -0.88 3.82
N ASP A 125 -14.82 0.28 3.98
CA ASP A 125 -15.57 0.92 2.90
C ASP A 125 -14.66 1.28 1.71
N ALA A 126 -13.47 1.83 1.99
CA ALA A 126 -12.47 2.13 0.98
C ALA A 126 -11.96 0.85 0.28
N GLU A 127 -11.78 -0.25 1.02
CA GLU A 127 -11.43 -1.55 0.43
C GLU A 127 -12.56 -2.08 -0.46
N GLY A 128 -13.82 -1.93 -0.06
CA GLY A 128 -14.97 -2.31 -0.88
C GLY A 128 -14.98 -1.57 -2.24
N VAL A 129 -14.73 -0.27 -2.23
CA VAL A 129 -14.57 0.52 -3.47
C VAL A 129 -13.36 0.05 -4.27
N PHE A 130 -12.25 -0.26 -3.62
CA PHE A 130 -11.05 -0.79 -4.25
C PHE A 130 -11.32 -2.12 -4.96
N VAL A 131 -11.98 -3.06 -4.30
CA VAL A 131 -12.34 -4.36 -4.87
C VAL A 131 -13.31 -4.21 -6.04
N HIS A 132 -14.30 -3.31 -5.93
CA HIS A 132 -15.25 -3.06 -7.03
C HIS A 132 -14.64 -2.33 -8.23
N ALA A 133 -13.60 -1.53 -8.04
CA ALA A 133 -12.96 -0.78 -9.10
C ALA A 133 -12.00 -1.63 -9.96
N HIS A 134 -11.69 -2.85 -9.53
CA HIS A 134 -10.75 -3.75 -10.23
C HIS A 134 -11.45 -5.04 -10.68
N PRO A 135 -11.11 -5.58 -11.86
CA PRO A 135 -11.62 -6.87 -12.29
C PRO A 135 -11.23 -7.99 -11.33
N ALA A 136 -12.13 -8.95 -11.12
CA ALA A 136 -11.91 -10.06 -10.18
C ALA A 136 -10.67 -10.88 -10.56
N GLU A 137 -10.38 -11.00 -11.85
CA GLU A 137 -9.24 -11.74 -12.39
C GLU A 137 -7.92 -11.14 -11.90
N VAL A 138 -7.82 -9.81 -11.82
CA VAL A 138 -6.61 -9.11 -11.38
C VAL A 138 -6.43 -9.26 -9.87
N LEU A 139 -7.52 -9.26 -9.10
CA LEU A 139 -7.48 -9.50 -7.66
C LEU A 139 -7.18 -10.96 -7.31
N GLN A 140 -7.43 -11.90 -8.23
CA GLN A 140 -7.14 -13.33 -8.06
C GLN A 140 -5.76 -13.72 -8.58
N GLN A 141 -5.02 -12.81 -9.21
CA GLN A 141 -3.64 -13.08 -9.62
C GLN A 141 -2.78 -13.48 -8.42
N GLU A 142 -1.91 -14.47 -8.67
CA GLU A 142 -0.94 -14.96 -7.70
C GLU A 142 -0.04 -13.81 -7.23
N LEU A 143 0.13 -13.72 -5.92
CA LEU A 143 1.04 -12.75 -5.33
C LEU A 143 2.49 -13.24 -5.55
N PRO A 144 3.45 -12.33 -5.81
CA PRO A 144 4.86 -12.70 -5.77
C PRO A 144 5.19 -13.37 -4.42
N GLU A 145 6.02 -14.41 -4.43
CA GLU A 145 6.34 -15.25 -3.26
C GLU A 145 6.64 -14.43 -2.01
N THR A 146 7.49 -13.40 -2.12
CA THR A 146 7.83 -12.51 -1.00
C THR A 146 6.63 -11.76 -0.41
N ILE A 147 5.63 -11.43 -1.23
CA ILE A 147 4.39 -10.78 -0.79
C ILE A 147 3.42 -11.81 -0.22
N GLN A 148 3.33 -12.99 -0.83
CA GLN A 148 2.53 -14.11 -0.31
C GLN A 148 2.99 -14.50 1.10
N ASP A 149 4.30 -14.64 1.33
CA ASP A 149 4.87 -14.92 2.66
C ASP A 149 4.44 -13.89 3.71
N ILE A 150 4.44 -12.61 3.32
CA ILE A 150 3.99 -11.52 4.19
C ILE A 150 2.51 -11.69 4.48
N TRP A 151 1.70 -11.95 3.44
CA TRP A 151 0.26 -12.12 3.57
C TRP A 151 -0.09 -13.26 4.51
N ASP A 152 0.52 -14.43 4.31
CA ASP A 152 0.30 -15.63 5.11
C ASP A 152 0.69 -15.39 6.57
N SER A 153 1.84 -14.75 6.81
CA SER A 153 2.28 -14.35 8.15
C SER A 153 1.31 -13.39 8.86
N LEU A 154 0.56 -12.57 8.12
CA LEU A 154 -0.42 -11.64 8.69
C LEU A 154 -1.74 -12.34 9.05
N THR A 155 -2.03 -13.47 8.42
CA THR A 155 -3.22 -14.29 8.66
C THR A 155 -2.99 -15.45 9.62
N GLU A 156 -1.73 -15.70 10.01
CA GLU A 156 -1.39 -16.78 10.93
C GLU A 156 -2.00 -16.56 12.32
N GLU A 157 -2.48 -17.65 12.92
CA GLU A 157 -3.03 -17.64 14.27
C GLU A 157 -1.95 -17.21 15.28
N PRO A 158 -2.25 -16.26 16.19
CA PRO A 158 -1.25 -15.68 17.09
C PRO A 158 -0.45 -16.70 17.92
N ASP A 159 -1.07 -17.81 18.30
CA ASP A 159 -0.46 -18.86 19.12
C ASP A 159 0.58 -19.71 18.37
N ARG A 160 0.59 -19.64 17.03
CA ARG A 160 1.55 -20.34 16.16
C ARG A 160 2.76 -19.48 15.80
N VAL A 161 2.64 -18.16 15.98
CA VAL A 161 3.71 -17.21 15.63
C VAL A 161 4.80 -17.20 16.71
N PRO A 162 6.07 -17.46 16.35
CA PRO A 162 7.18 -17.42 17.30
C PRO A 162 7.33 -16.08 18.03
N GLU A 163 7.67 -16.11 19.33
CA GLU A 163 7.89 -14.92 20.16
C GLU A 163 8.88 -13.91 19.54
N SER A 164 9.89 -14.40 18.81
CA SER A 164 10.93 -13.58 18.15
C SER A 164 10.41 -12.65 17.04
N VAL A 165 9.22 -12.92 16.49
CA VAL A 165 8.60 -12.14 15.41
C VAL A 165 7.81 -10.95 15.95
N TRP A 166 7.43 -10.98 17.23
CA TRP A 166 6.64 -9.92 17.84
C TRP A 166 7.49 -8.68 18.13
N ARG A 167 6.86 -7.52 17.99
CA ARG A 167 7.45 -6.20 18.23
C ARG A 167 6.48 -5.35 19.04
N PHE A 168 7.02 -4.30 19.65
CA PHE A 168 6.22 -3.29 20.34
C PHE A 168 6.22 -1.99 19.54
N ALA A 169 5.04 -1.44 19.31
CA ALA A 169 4.87 -0.17 18.59
C ALA A 169 3.82 0.69 19.29
N SER A 170 4.00 2.02 19.26
CA SER A 170 2.96 2.92 19.75
C SER A 170 1.83 3.01 18.73
N PRO A 171 0.55 3.08 19.16
CA PRO A 171 -0.58 3.27 18.25
C PRO A 171 -0.41 4.48 17.32
N LYS A 172 0.21 5.55 17.82
CA LYS A 172 0.51 6.74 17.02
C LYS A 172 1.46 6.45 15.86
N SER A 173 2.54 5.69 16.12
CA SER A 173 3.50 5.33 15.08
C SER A 173 2.89 4.43 14.00
N LEU A 174 1.95 3.56 14.38
CA LEU A 174 1.23 2.70 13.46
C LEU A 174 0.33 3.53 12.52
N LEU A 175 -0.41 4.51 13.05
CA LEU A 175 -1.22 5.40 12.21
C LEU A 175 -0.39 6.43 11.41
N ASP A 176 0.82 6.76 11.85
CA ASP A 176 1.75 7.55 11.03
C ASP A 176 2.21 6.76 9.82
N ASN A 177 2.57 5.49 10.02
CA ASN A 177 2.92 4.59 8.93
C ASN A 177 1.74 4.39 7.96
N PHE A 178 0.53 4.15 8.47
CA PHE A 178 -0.71 4.11 7.69
C PHE A 178 -0.79 5.35 6.78
N CYS A 179 -0.74 6.53 7.39
CA CYS A 179 -0.91 7.80 6.67
C CYS A 179 0.16 7.98 5.60
N HIS A 180 1.44 7.83 5.93
CA HIS A 180 2.52 8.02 4.96
C HIS A 180 2.47 7.01 3.81
N THR A 181 2.19 5.75 4.11
CA THR A 181 2.10 4.70 3.07
C THR A 181 0.88 4.90 2.18
N MET A 182 -0.23 5.44 2.70
CA MET A 182 -1.39 5.85 1.89
C MET A 182 -1.02 6.94 0.88
N PHE A 183 -0.34 8.00 1.32
CA PHE A 183 0.13 9.06 0.43
C PHE A 183 1.10 8.56 -0.63
N CYS A 184 1.91 7.55 -0.29
CA CYS A 184 2.84 6.95 -1.24
C CYS A 184 2.12 6.08 -2.29
N LEU A 185 1.25 5.15 -1.87
CA LEU A 185 0.61 4.18 -2.77
C LEU A 185 -0.56 4.75 -3.58
N PHE A 186 -1.14 5.87 -3.15
CA PHE A 186 -2.29 6.50 -3.78
C PHE A 186 -2.04 7.98 -4.07
N SER A 187 -0.81 8.32 -4.48
CA SER A 187 -0.36 9.71 -4.68
C SER A 187 -1.27 10.52 -5.58
N ASP A 188 -1.86 9.89 -6.59
CA ASP A 188 -2.74 10.52 -7.59
C ASP A 188 -3.96 11.19 -6.95
N CYS A 189 -4.45 10.65 -5.83
CA CYS A 189 -5.60 11.21 -5.12
C CYS A 189 -5.30 12.46 -4.28
N PHE A 190 -4.00 12.73 -4.06
CA PHE A 190 -3.48 13.74 -3.15
C PHE A 190 -2.56 14.77 -3.80
N ALA A 191 -2.39 14.71 -5.12
CA ALA A 191 -1.65 15.72 -5.87
C ALA A 191 -2.39 17.07 -5.82
N SER A 192 -2.08 17.90 -4.82
CA SER A 192 -2.32 19.34 -4.84
C SER A 192 -0.99 20.07 -5.02
N THR A 193 -1.02 21.14 -5.80
CA THR A 193 0.12 21.88 -6.38
C THR A 193 1.11 22.50 -5.39
N GLU A 194 0.94 22.40 -4.07
CA GLU A 194 1.72 23.23 -3.13
C GLU A 194 2.41 22.52 -1.95
N LEU A 195 2.20 21.22 -1.70
CA LEU A 195 2.80 20.57 -0.50
C LEU A 195 3.11 19.08 -0.69
N GLN A 196 3.50 18.67 -1.90
CA GLN A 196 3.88 17.29 -2.16
C GLN A 196 5.27 17.01 -1.56
N GLN A 197 5.32 16.73 -0.25
CA GLN A 197 6.41 15.92 0.28
C GLN A 197 6.38 14.61 -0.51
N ASP A 198 7.46 14.32 -1.23
CA ASP A 198 7.60 13.09 -2.01
C ASP A 198 7.70 11.89 -1.06
N TYR A 199 6.56 11.42 -0.58
CA TYR A 199 6.48 10.35 0.41
C TYR A 199 7.11 9.06 -0.11
N CYS A 200 7.10 8.79 -1.41
CA CYS A 200 7.76 7.62 -1.98
C CYS A 200 9.24 7.85 -2.32
N GLY A 201 9.66 9.05 -2.75
CA GLY A 201 11.03 9.31 -3.20
C GLY A 201 12.01 9.85 -2.15
N VAL A 202 11.54 10.27 -0.96
CA VAL A 202 12.43 10.61 0.17
C VAL A 202 13.29 9.41 0.63
N SER A 203 12.85 8.17 0.35
CA SER A 203 13.65 6.96 0.62
C SER A 203 14.74 6.69 -0.43
N HIS A 204 14.53 7.10 -1.69
CA HIS A 204 15.54 7.01 -2.76
C HIS A 204 16.71 7.96 -2.46
N TRP A 205 16.41 9.21 -2.09
CA TRP A 205 17.42 10.23 -1.74
C TRP A 205 18.39 9.83 -0.61
N ARG A 206 17.89 9.15 0.44
CA ARG A 206 18.76 8.69 1.54
C ARG A 206 19.66 7.53 1.12
N LYS A 207 19.25 6.75 0.12
CA LYS A 207 20.03 5.61 -0.40
C LYS A 207 21.14 6.07 -1.33
N ASP A 208 20.89 7.10 -2.15
CA ASP A 208 21.87 7.67 -3.06
C ASP A 208 22.99 8.41 -2.32
N ARG A 209 22.67 9.15 -1.23
CA ARG A 209 23.71 9.70 -0.34
C ARG A 209 24.57 8.62 0.32
N LYS A 210 23.98 7.49 0.70
CA LYS A 210 24.72 6.40 1.37
C LYS A 210 25.63 5.64 0.41
N LYS A 211 25.24 5.54 -0.87
CA LYS A 211 26.09 5.00 -1.94
C LYS A 211 27.21 5.97 -2.33
N ALA A 212 26.93 7.27 -2.40
CA ALA A 212 27.94 8.29 -2.70
C ALA A 212 29.06 8.30 -1.64
N LEU A 213 28.70 8.24 -0.36
CA LEU A 213 29.66 8.18 0.75
C LEU A 213 30.48 6.88 0.83
N GLN A 214 30.06 5.80 0.15
CA GLN A 214 30.82 4.55 0.07
C GLN A 214 31.72 4.46 -1.17
N LEU A 215 31.51 5.33 -2.16
CA LEU A 215 32.39 5.42 -3.33
C LEU A 215 33.59 6.36 -3.10
N GLU A 216 33.54 7.14 -2.01
CA GLU A 216 34.55 8.13 -1.60
C GLU A 216 35.46 7.63 -0.45
N SER A 217 35.49 6.33 -0.17
CA SER A 217 36.44 5.67 0.77
C SER A 217 37.16 4.52 0.08
#